data_AF-A0A2U2CDT7-F1
#
_entry.id   AF-A0A2U2CDT7-F1
#
_cell.length_a   1.000
_cell.length_b   1.000
_cell.length_c   1.000
_cell.angle_alpha   90.00
_cell.angle_beta   90.00
_cell.angle_gamma   90.00
#
_symmetry.space_group_name_H-M   'P 1'
#
loop_
_entity.id
_entity.type
_entity.pdbx_description
1 polymer ?
#
loop_
_entity_poly.entity_id
_entity_poly.type
_entity_poly.pdbx_seq_one_letter_code
_entity_poly.pdbx_strand_id
1 'polypeptide(L)'
;MPSLKLLAWIAYGLAALCALAGLGTEDILFVVPAVAAAISGVLFTALEKIIEALHAIRDALQPGIAAPSEDTNGQVDRAPTKSLEELKGDIDRLKAKASAG
;
A
#
# COMPACT_ATOMS: atom_id res chain seq x y z
N MET A 1 1.07 -4.52 -2.98
CA MET A 1 1.44 -5.83 -3.54
C MET A 1 2.97 -5.96 -3.55
N PRO A 2 3.56 -6.69 -2.57
CA PRO A 2 5.01 -6.76 -2.39
C PRO A 2 5.77 -7.36 -3.58
N SER A 3 5.10 -8.17 -4.42
CA SER A 3 5.70 -8.90 -5.54
C SER A 3 6.21 -8.00 -6.67
N LEU A 4 5.54 -6.88 -6.98
CA LEU A 4 6.00 -5.95 -8.03
C LEU A 4 7.22 -5.14 -7.58
N LYS A 5 7.24 -4.69 -6.31
CA LYS A 5 8.42 -4.04 -5.70
C LYS A 5 9.64 -4.96 -5.74
N LEU A 6 9.45 -6.23 -5.37
CA LEU A 6 10.51 -7.23 -5.38
C LEU A 6 11.09 -7.40 -6.79
N LEU A 7 10.21 -7.53 -7.81
CA LEU A 7 10.62 -7.71 -9.19
C LEU A 7 11.36 -6.48 -9.75
N ALA A 8 10.90 -5.26 -9.41
CA ALA A 8 11.58 -4.03 -9.78
C ALA A 8 12.97 -3.95 -9.15
N TRP A 9 13.10 -4.28 -7.86
CA TRP A 9 14.38 -4.32 -7.16
C TRP A 9 15.35 -5.35 -7.74
N ILE A 10 14.85 -6.54 -8.10
CA ILE A 10 15.65 -7.57 -8.77
C ILE A 10 16.14 -7.06 -10.14
N ALA A 11 15.28 -6.40 -10.92
CA ALA A 11 15.65 -5.85 -12.22
C ALA A 11 16.72 -4.75 -12.11
N TYR A 12 16.58 -3.84 -11.13
CA TYR A 12 17.61 -2.84 -10.85
C TYR A 12 18.91 -3.46 -10.33
N GLY A 13 18.82 -4.49 -9.47
CA GLY A 13 19.98 -5.24 -9.00
C GLY A 13 20.72 -5.93 -10.13
N LEU A 14 20.00 -6.54 -11.08
CA LEU A 14 20.57 -7.16 -12.27
C LEU A 14 21.24 -6.12 -13.17
N ALA A 15 20.61 -4.95 -13.36
CA ALA A 15 21.17 -3.84 -14.13
C ALA A 15 22.49 -3.34 -13.53
N ALA A 16 22.53 -3.15 -12.20
CA ALA A 16 23.72 -2.74 -11.47
C ALA A 16 24.83 -3.81 -11.57
N LEU A 17 24.48 -5.08 -11.47
CA LEU A 17 25.42 -6.20 -11.59
C LEU A 17 26.04 -6.25 -13.00
N CYS A 18 25.22 -6.14 -14.06
CA CYS A 18 25.73 -6.10 -15.44
C CYS A 18 26.59 -4.86 -15.71
N ALA A 19 26.23 -3.70 -15.16
CA ALA A 19 27.04 -2.50 -15.29
C ALA A 19 28.41 -2.65 -14.59
N LEU A 20 28.45 -3.23 -13.39
CA LEU A 20 29.69 -3.52 -12.67
C LEU A 20 30.55 -4.56 -13.40
N ALA A 21 29.93 -5.60 -13.94
CA ALA A 21 30.63 -6.60 -14.75
C ALA A 21 31.26 -5.96 -15.99
N GLY A 22 30.54 -5.09 -16.71
CA GLY A 22 31.07 -4.39 -17.87
C GLY A 22 32.22 -3.44 -17.56
N LEU A 23 32.21 -2.78 -16.40
CA LEU A 23 33.35 -1.97 -15.91
C LEU A 23 34.57 -2.83 -15.58
N GLY A 24 34.36 -4.04 -15.05
CA GLY A 24 35.44 -4.97 -14.69
C GLY A 24 36.09 -5.68 -15.88
N THR A 25 35.35 -5.88 -16.97
CA THR A 25 35.85 -6.55 -18.17
C THR A 25 36.19 -5.60 -19.32
N GLU A 26 35.98 -4.28 -19.16
CA GLU A 26 36.09 -3.25 -20.21
C GLU A 26 35.28 -3.58 -21.48
N ASP A 27 34.25 -4.41 -21.34
CA ASP A 27 33.58 -5.06 -22.46
C ASP A 27 32.19 -4.43 -22.68
N ILE A 28 32.05 -3.72 -23.81
CA ILE A 28 30.84 -2.95 -24.16
C ILE A 28 29.60 -3.85 -24.25
N LEU A 29 29.78 -5.16 -24.48
CA LEU A 29 28.68 -6.11 -24.59
C LEU A 29 27.83 -6.22 -23.31
N PHE A 30 28.35 -5.89 -22.13
CA PHE A 30 27.59 -5.88 -20.88
C PHE A 30 26.73 -4.62 -20.69
N VAL A 31 26.97 -3.57 -21.48
CA VAL A 31 26.21 -2.31 -21.39
C VAL A 31 24.78 -2.49 -21.91
N VAL A 32 24.61 -3.24 -23.01
CA VAL A 32 23.30 -3.49 -23.63
C VAL A 32 22.33 -4.19 -22.67
N PRO A 33 22.67 -5.32 -22.02
CA PRO A 33 21.79 -5.95 -21.04
C PRO A 33 21.60 -5.10 -19.78
N ALA A 34 22.60 -4.32 -19.35
CA ALA A 34 22.46 -3.40 -18.22
C ALA A 34 21.40 -2.32 -18.49
N VAL A 35 21.41 -1.72 -19.68
CA VAL A 35 20.41 -0.73 -20.10
C VAL A 35 19.02 -1.37 -20.23
N ALA A 36 18.92 -2.56 -20.83
CA ALA A 36 17.66 -3.28 -20.95
C ALA A 36 17.04 -3.63 -19.58
N ALA A 37 17.87 -4.06 -18.63
CA ALA A 37 17.44 -4.35 -17.26
C ALA A 37 17.01 -3.07 -16.53
N ALA A 38 17.74 -1.95 -16.72
CA ALA A 38 17.37 -0.66 -16.15
C ALA A 38 16.02 -0.16 -16.67
N ILE A 39 15.79 -0.23 -17.99
CA ILE A 39 14.50 0.12 -18.62
C ILE A 39 13.38 -0.76 -18.05
N SER A 40 13.61 -2.06 -17.92
CA SER A 40 12.63 -2.99 -17.36
C SER A 40 12.29 -2.64 -15.90
N GLY A 41 13.28 -2.28 -15.08
CA GLY A 41 13.07 -1.82 -13.70
C GLY A 41 12.20 -0.56 -13.62
N VAL A 42 12.44 0.41 -14.51
CA VAL A 42 11.60 1.62 -14.61
C VAL A 42 10.16 1.25 -15.00
N LEU A 43 10.00 0.33 -15.95
CA LEU A 43 8.69 -0.12 -16.41
C LEU A 43 7.88 -0.79 -15.29
N PHE A 44 8.51 -1.67 -14.50
CA PHE A 44 7.86 -2.31 -13.36
C PHE A 44 7.47 -1.31 -12.27
N THR A 45 8.33 -0.32 -12.00
CA THR A 45 8.04 0.76 -11.04
C THR A 45 6.88 1.63 -11.50
N ALA A 46 6.83 1.96 -12.79
CA ALA A 46 5.72 2.71 -13.37
C ALA A 46 4.41 1.92 -13.32
N LEU A 47 4.46 0.62 -13.62
CA LEU A 47 3.29 -0.26 -13.55
C LEU A 47 2.72 -0.34 -12.12
N GLU A 48 3.59 -0.40 -11.12
CA GLU A 48 3.17 -0.35 -9.72
C GLU A 48 2.39 0.92 -9.40
N LYS A 49 2.89 2.09 -9.85
CA LYS A 49 2.20 3.38 -9.63
C LYS A 49 0.83 3.43 -10.29
N ILE A 50 0.70 2.83 -11.47
CA ILE A 50 -0.59 2.72 -12.17
C ILE A 50 -1.56 1.84 -11.37
N ILE A 51 -1.10 0.71 -10.82
CA ILE A 51 -1.95 -0.18 -10.00
C ILE A 51 -2.36 0.51 -8.70
N GLU A 52 -1.44 1.22 -8.02
CA GLU A 52 -1.77 2.02 -6.83
C GLU A 52 -2.84 3.08 -7.14
N ALA A 53 -2.71 3.78 -8.26
CA ALA A 53 -3.70 4.78 -8.69
C ALA A 53 -5.07 4.15 -9.01
N LEU A 54 -5.09 3.00 -9.69
CA LEU A 54 -6.33 2.28 -9.98
C LEU A 54 -7.02 1.76 -8.71
N HIS A 55 -6.26 1.28 -7.73
CA HIS A 55 -6.79 0.91 -6.42
C HIS A 55 -7.36 2.13 -5.69
N ALA A 56 -6.65 3.26 -5.68
CA ALA A 56 -7.15 4.49 -5.06
C ALA A 56 -8.45 4.99 -5.72
N ILE A 57 -8.54 4.92 -7.06
CA ILE A 57 -9.77 5.24 -7.80
C ILE A 57 -10.88 4.27 -7.43
N ARG A 58 -10.62 2.95 -7.43
CA ARG A 58 -11.60 1.93 -7.03
C ARG A 58 -12.13 2.21 -5.62
N ASP A 59 -11.22 2.46 -4.66
CA ASP A 59 -11.56 2.65 -3.26
C ASP A 59 -12.34 3.97 -3.06
N ALA A 60 -12.04 5.02 -3.84
CA ALA A 60 -12.81 6.25 -3.87
C ALA A 60 -14.23 6.07 -4.48
N LEU A 61 -14.39 5.17 -5.46
CA LEU A 61 -15.69 4.84 -6.05
C LEU A 61 -16.52 3.86 -5.20
N GLN A 62 -15.90 3.07 -4.33
CA GLN A 62 -16.57 2.17 -3.37
C GLN A 62 -16.31 2.59 -1.92
N PRO A 63 -16.90 3.72 -1.45
CA PRO A 63 -16.85 4.10 -0.06
C PRO A 63 -17.74 3.14 0.77
N GLY A 64 -17.20 1.98 1.16
CA GLY A 64 -17.92 1.01 1.99
C GLY A 64 -17.44 -0.43 1.90
N ILE A 65 -16.62 -0.79 0.92
CA ILE A 65 -15.99 -2.11 0.85
C ILE A 65 -14.49 -1.88 1.02
N ALA A 66 -14.07 -1.73 2.27
CA ALA A 66 -12.65 -1.73 2.61
C ALA A 66 -12.05 -3.05 2.11
N ALA A 67 -11.27 -2.98 1.03
CA ALA A 67 -10.44 -4.10 0.62
C ALA A 67 -9.49 -4.41 1.79
N PRO A 68 -9.33 -5.68 2.20
CA PRO A 68 -8.38 -6.03 3.25
C PRO A 68 -6.99 -5.66 2.73
N SER A 69 -6.40 -4.62 3.30
CA SER A 69 -4.99 -4.32 3.08
C SER A 69 -4.20 -5.34 3.87
N GLU A 70 -3.59 -6.31 3.17
CA GLU A 70 -2.54 -7.13 3.75
C GLU A 70 -1.37 -6.20 4.14
N ASP A 71 -0.93 -6.35 5.39
CA ASP A 71 0.10 -5.60 6.13
C ASP A 71 -0.37 -4.33 6.86
N THR A 72 -0.94 -4.52 8.06
CA THR A 72 -0.48 -3.83 9.28
C THR A 72 -0.84 -4.66 10.51
N ASN A 73 0.18 -5.25 11.12
CA ASN A 73 0.19 -5.60 12.53
C ASN A 73 -0.02 -4.30 13.34
N GLY A 74 -1.20 -4.10 13.93
CA GLY A 74 -1.46 -2.94 14.77
C GLY A 74 -2.92 -2.50 14.79
N GLN A 75 -3.65 -3.02 15.78
CA GLN A 75 -4.72 -2.31 16.49
C GLN A 75 -5.87 -1.75 15.63
N VAL A 76 -6.90 -2.59 15.46
CA VAL A 76 -8.26 -2.12 15.16
C VAL A 76 -8.69 -1.20 16.31
N ASP A 77 -8.62 0.11 16.10
CA ASP A 77 -9.28 1.09 16.94
C ASP A 77 -10.79 0.94 16.71
N ARG A 78 -11.38 -0.03 17.40
CA ARG A 78 -12.83 -0.10 17.58
C ARG A 78 -13.20 1.17 18.33
N ALA A 79 -13.77 2.14 17.62
CA ALA A 79 -14.55 3.20 18.24
C ALA A 79 -15.39 2.57 19.37
N PRO A 80 -15.39 3.13 20.59
CA PRO A 80 -16.02 2.50 21.74
C PRO A 80 -17.51 2.39 21.47
N THR A 81 -17.96 1.21 21.02
CA THR A 81 -19.37 0.86 20.98
C THR A 81 -19.79 0.74 22.43
N LYS A 82 -20.21 1.87 23.03
CA LYS A 82 -20.89 1.85 24.32
C LYS A 82 -21.97 0.78 24.26
N SER A 83 -22.01 -0.08 25.27
CA SER A 83 -22.99 -1.16 25.36
C SER A 83 -24.40 -0.55 25.22
N LEU A 84 -25.33 -1.26 24.58
CA LEU A 84 -26.73 -0.83 24.48
C LEU A 84 -27.35 -0.54 25.87
N GLU A 85 -26.82 -1.17 26.93
CA GLU A 85 -27.20 -0.88 28.32
C GLU A 85 -26.71 0.50 28.80
N GLU A 86 -25.51 0.93 28.38
CA GLU A 86 -25.00 2.27 28.70
C GLU A 86 -25.76 3.36 27.95
N LEU A 87 -26.11 3.14 26.68
CA LEU A 87 -26.96 4.06 25.93
C LEU A 87 -28.36 4.19 26.54
N LYS A 88 -28.93 3.07 27.02
CA LYS A 88 -30.23 3.08 27.70
C LYS A 88 -30.17 3.88 29.00
N GLY A 89 -29.11 3.72 29.79
CA GLY A 89 -28.88 4.49 31.01
C GLY A 89 -28.69 5.99 30.75
N ASP A 90 -28.00 6.37 29.68
CA ASP A 90 -27.83 7.77 29.29
C ASP A 90 -29.15 8.42 28.84
N ILE A 91 -30.01 7.68 28.14
CA ILE A 91 -31.35 8.16 27.75
C ILE A 91 -32.24 8.39 28.97
N ASP A 92 -32.25 7.48 29.94
CA ASP A 92 -33.03 7.65 31.17
C ASP A 92 -32.55 8.85 32.00
N ARG A 93 -31.23 9.09 32.04
CA ARG A 93 -30.65 10.29 32.69
C ARG A 93 -31.02 11.59 31.97
N LEU A 94 -30.97 11.60 30.64
CA LEU A 94 -31.37 12.77 29.84
C LEU A 94 -32.87 13.07 30.01
N LYS A 95 -33.71 12.03 30.05
CA LYS A 95 -35.15 12.18 30.28
C LYS A 95 -35.47 12.73 31.67
N ALA A 96 -34.78 12.25 32.70
CA ALA A 96 -34.94 12.75 34.06
C ALA A 96 -34.52 14.23 34.19
N LYS A 97 -33.47 14.64 33.47
CA LYS A 97 -33.00 16.03 33.45
C LYS A 97 -33.95 16.95 32.67
N ALA A 98 -34.58 16.45 31.61
CA ALA A 98 -35.56 17.19 30.81
C ALA A 98 -36.92 17.35 31.51
N SER A 99 -37.27 16.45 32.44
CA SER A 99 -38.51 16.56 33.25
C SER A 99 -38.35 17.35 34.55
N ALA A 100 -37.12 17.72 34.92
CA ALA A 100 -36.79 18.44 36.14
C ALA A 100 -36.48 19.95 35.91
N GLY A 101 -36.63 20.42 34.66
CA GLY A 101 -36.62 21.84 34.28
C GLY A 101 -37.92 22.20 33.59
#